data_AF-A0A0P9TW91-F1
#
_entry.id   AF-A0A0P9TW91-F1
#
_cell.length_a   1.000
_cell.length_b   1.000
_cell.length_c   1.000
_cell.angle_alpha   90.00
_cell.angle_beta   90.00
_cell.angle_gamma   90.00
#
_symmetry.space_group_name_H-M   'P 1'
#
loop_
_entity.id
_entity.type
_entity.pdbx_description
1 polymer ?
#
loop_
_entity_poly.entity_id
_entity_poly.type
_entity_poly.pdbx_seq_one_letter_code
_entity_poly.pdbx_strand_id
1 'polypeptide(L)'
;MLRIALRVADNLVTMVKQVATDCNSAYGAAPVLPGFRWIASGTGDFFAGSTLIEVKCIAGNFSAADYRQVAIYWLLSYAAAVETGNYEWRSCVLMNPRTGKLVNIDFDEFIHLTGGGRSKVEILQAFAATLTDIQKF
;
A
#
# COMPACT_ATOMS: atom_id res chain seq x y z
N MET A 1 -3.20 -28.70 -11.12
CA MET A 1 -3.61 -27.28 -10.93
C MET A 1 -3.96 -26.97 -9.47
N LEU A 2 -4.82 -27.75 -8.81
CA LEU A 2 -5.19 -27.56 -7.38
C LEU A 2 -4.00 -27.53 -6.41
N ARG A 3 -3.02 -28.43 -6.58
CA ARG A 3 -1.82 -28.51 -5.73
C ARG A 3 -0.96 -27.22 -5.75
N ILE A 4 -0.93 -26.52 -6.88
CA ILE A 4 -0.18 -25.25 -7.01
C ILE A 4 -0.91 -24.13 -6.28
N ALA A 5 -2.24 -24.04 -6.45
CA ALA A 5 -3.05 -23.05 -5.75
C ALA A 5 -2.95 -23.22 -4.22
N LEU A 6 -3.03 -24.45 -3.72
CA LEU A 6 -2.85 -24.74 -2.29
C LEU A 6 -1.46 -24.33 -1.81
N ARG A 7 -0.41 -24.63 -2.56
CA ARG A 7 0.96 -24.23 -2.19
C ARG A 7 1.11 -22.70 -2.14
N VAL A 8 0.54 -21.98 -3.10
CA VAL A 8 0.57 -20.50 -3.10
C VAL A 8 -0.24 -19.95 -1.93
N ALA A 9 -1.37 -20.55 -1.59
CA ALA A 9 -2.16 -20.16 -0.42
C ALA A 9 -1.38 -20.38 0.90
N ASP A 10 -0.72 -21.53 1.06
CA ASP A 10 0.12 -21.82 2.24
C ASP A 10 1.26 -20.80 2.37
N ASN A 11 1.91 -20.48 1.24
CA ASN A 11 2.96 -19.46 1.21
C ASN A 11 2.40 -18.08 1.61
N LEU A 12 1.24 -17.69 1.07
CA LEU A 12 0.59 -16.43 1.41
C LEU A 12 0.33 -16.33 2.92
N VAL A 13 -0.33 -17.34 3.50
CA VAL A 13 -0.64 -17.36 4.94
C VAL A 13 0.64 -17.29 5.77
N THR A 14 1.66 -18.05 5.39
CA THR A 14 2.95 -18.06 6.09
C THR A 14 3.61 -16.68 6.06
N MET A 15 3.68 -16.06 4.89
CA MET A 15 4.33 -14.77 4.72
C MET A 15 3.55 -13.63 5.42
N VAL A 16 2.21 -13.61 5.37
CA VAL A 16 1.39 -12.61 6.09
C VAL A 16 1.60 -12.74 7.60
N LYS A 17 1.60 -13.97 8.14
CA LYS A 17 1.88 -14.22 9.56
C LYS A 17 3.30 -13.79 9.96
N GLN A 18 4.28 -13.98 9.07
CA GLN A 18 5.64 -13.52 9.31
C GLN A 18 5.67 -12.00 9.46
N VAL A 19 5.09 -11.24 8.52
CA VAL A 19 5.02 -9.78 8.61
C VAL A 19 4.31 -9.32 9.89
N ALA A 20 3.21 -9.96 10.26
CA ALA A 20 2.48 -9.66 11.49
C ALA A 20 3.32 -9.90 12.75
N THR A 21 4.09 -10.98 12.76
CA THR A 21 5.01 -11.33 13.85
C THR A 21 6.13 -10.31 13.96
N ASP A 22 6.75 -9.94 12.83
CA ASP A 22 7.83 -8.95 12.77
C ASP A 22 7.35 -7.57 13.24
N CYS A 23 6.10 -7.21 12.92
CA CYS A 23 5.47 -5.97 13.38
C CYS A 23 4.95 -6.04 14.83
N ASN A 24 4.97 -7.21 15.48
CA ASN A 24 4.34 -7.47 16.79
C ASN A 24 2.94 -6.84 16.91
N SER A 25 2.11 -7.03 15.88
CA SER A 25 0.85 -6.31 15.72
C SER A 25 -0.29 -7.23 15.30
N ALA A 26 -1.53 -6.78 15.56
CA ALA A 26 -2.71 -7.43 14.99
C ALA A 26 -2.68 -7.33 13.46
N TYR A 27 -3.20 -8.35 12.79
CA TYR A 27 -3.28 -8.41 11.34
C TYR A 27 -4.68 -8.82 10.88
N GLY A 28 -5.02 -8.46 9.65
CA GLY A 28 -6.32 -8.76 9.08
C GLY A 28 -6.32 -8.61 7.56
N ALA A 29 -7.46 -8.91 6.96
CA ALA A 29 -7.70 -8.76 5.52
C ALA A 29 -8.54 -7.52 5.25
N ALA A 30 -8.54 -7.07 4.00
CA ALA A 30 -9.45 -6.05 3.51
C ALA A 30 -9.46 -4.74 4.32
N PRO A 31 -8.30 -4.15 4.68
CA PRO A 31 -8.29 -2.84 5.33
C PRO A 31 -8.93 -1.80 4.41
N VAL A 32 -9.67 -0.86 5.00
CA VAL A 32 -10.23 0.27 4.26
C VAL A 32 -9.09 1.17 3.77
N LEU A 33 -9.11 1.49 2.49
CA LEU A 33 -8.30 2.55 1.90
C LEU A 33 -9.20 3.77 1.72
N PRO A 34 -8.94 4.89 2.42
CA PRO A 34 -9.78 6.07 2.33
C PRO A 34 -9.91 6.59 0.89
N GLY A 35 -11.07 7.17 0.58
CA GLY A 35 -11.23 7.95 -0.65
C GLY A 35 -10.64 9.35 -0.49
N PHE A 36 -10.52 10.08 -1.59
CA PHE A 36 -10.14 11.49 -1.56
C PHE A 36 -10.81 12.25 -2.70
N ARG A 37 -11.61 13.27 -2.36
CA ARG A 37 -12.45 14.01 -3.32
C ARG A 37 -13.36 13.07 -4.10
N TRP A 38 -13.20 12.99 -5.42
CA TRP A 38 -13.98 12.10 -6.29
C TRP A 38 -13.41 10.68 -6.39
N ILE A 39 -12.23 10.43 -5.82
CA ILE A 39 -11.68 9.08 -5.70
C ILE A 39 -12.46 8.37 -4.59
N ALA A 40 -13.21 7.34 -4.95
CA ALA A 40 -13.94 6.52 -4.00
C ALA A 40 -12.98 5.77 -3.06
N SER A 41 -13.47 5.43 -1.86
CA SER A 41 -12.76 4.52 -0.96
C SER A 41 -12.58 3.15 -1.60
N GLY A 42 -11.47 2.50 -1.28
CA GLY A 42 -11.14 1.16 -1.73
C GLY A 42 -10.84 0.22 -0.58
N THR A 43 -10.25 -0.92 -0.92
CA THR A 43 -9.90 -1.99 0.01
C THR A 43 -8.55 -2.55 -0.39
N GLY A 44 -7.62 -2.61 0.56
CA GLY A 44 -6.33 -3.28 0.36
C GLY A 44 -6.44 -4.79 0.56
N ASP A 45 -5.37 -5.55 0.33
CA ASP A 45 -5.41 -7.00 0.52
C ASP A 45 -5.36 -7.38 2.00
N PHE A 46 -4.30 -6.98 2.71
CA PHE A 46 -4.10 -7.27 4.13
C PHE A 46 -3.42 -6.10 4.86
N PHE A 47 -3.42 -6.16 6.18
CA PHE A 47 -2.65 -5.24 7.03
C PHE A 47 -2.04 -5.97 8.23
N ALA A 48 -0.98 -5.37 8.79
CA ALA A 48 -0.42 -5.71 10.09
C ALA A 48 -0.06 -4.42 10.84
N GLY A 49 -0.81 -4.06 11.88
CA GLY A 49 -0.65 -2.77 12.56
C GLY A 49 -0.80 -1.59 11.60
N SER A 50 0.22 -0.75 11.48
CA SER A 50 0.28 0.39 10.53
C SER A 50 0.97 0.04 9.20
N THR A 51 1.14 -1.25 8.91
CA THR A 51 1.76 -1.77 7.69
C THR A 51 0.68 -2.31 6.75
N LEU A 52 0.57 -1.77 5.54
CA LEU A 52 -0.22 -2.38 4.47
C LEU A 52 0.51 -3.59 3.88
N ILE A 53 -0.22 -4.60 3.44
CA ILE A 53 0.34 -5.74 2.74
C ILE A 53 -0.42 -5.89 1.42
N GLU A 54 0.31 -5.78 0.31
CA GLU A 54 -0.22 -5.85 -1.05
C GLU A 54 0.34 -7.09 -1.76
N VAL A 55 -0.54 -7.94 -2.27
CA VAL A 55 -0.22 -9.28 -2.77
C VAL A 55 -0.26 -9.31 -4.29
N LYS A 56 0.84 -9.72 -4.91
CA LYS A 56 0.92 -9.94 -6.36
C LYS A 56 1.24 -11.39 -6.67
N CYS A 57 0.40 -12.05 -7.46
CA CYS A 57 0.63 -13.43 -7.93
C CYS A 57 1.29 -13.49 -9.31
N ILE A 58 2.35 -12.71 -9.50
CA ILE A 58 3.04 -12.55 -10.80
C ILE A 58 4.23 -13.52 -10.94
N ALA A 59 4.61 -13.87 -12.18
CA ALA A 59 5.80 -14.69 -12.43
C ALA A 59 7.11 -13.86 -12.35
N GLY A 60 7.03 -12.56 -12.63
CA GLY A 60 8.18 -11.64 -12.70
C GLY A 60 8.48 -10.90 -11.40
N ASN A 61 9.19 -9.78 -11.53
CA ASN A 61 9.42 -8.81 -10.46
C ASN A 61 8.26 -7.83 -10.34
N PHE A 62 8.16 -7.13 -9.21
CA PHE A 62 7.29 -5.97 -9.08
C PHE A 62 7.65 -4.92 -10.12
N SER A 63 6.63 -4.32 -10.72
CA SER A 63 6.72 -3.32 -11.77
C SER A 63 6.51 -1.92 -11.20
N ALA A 64 6.84 -0.90 -11.98
CA ALA A 64 6.57 0.49 -11.61
C ALA A 64 5.07 0.77 -11.32
N ALA A 65 4.15 -0.01 -11.89
CA ALA A 65 2.72 0.13 -11.59
C ALA A 65 2.40 -0.29 -10.14
N ASP A 66 3.05 -1.34 -9.63
CA ASP A 66 2.85 -1.82 -8.26
C ASP A 66 3.33 -0.78 -7.24
N TYR A 67 4.48 -0.14 -7.49
CA TYR A 67 4.99 0.94 -6.64
C TYR A 67 4.10 2.19 -6.70
N ARG A 68 3.59 2.56 -7.89
CA ARG A 68 2.64 3.68 -8.01
C ARG A 68 1.34 3.41 -7.27
N GLN A 69 0.84 2.17 -7.30
CA GLN A 69 -0.35 1.79 -6.53
C GLN A 69 -0.12 1.98 -5.02
N VAL A 70 1.02 1.49 -4.50
CA VAL A 70 1.41 1.65 -3.10
C VAL A 70 1.57 3.14 -2.71
N ALA A 71 2.15 3.96 -3.60
CA ALA A 71 2.26 5.40 -3.39
C ALA A 71 0.88 6.08 -3.30
N ILE A 72 -0.07 5.68 -4.16
CA ILE A 72 -1.46 6.18 -4.13
C ILE A 72 -2.14 5.79 -2.81
N TYR A 73 -1.96 4.54 -2.34
CA TYR A 73 -2.55 4.07 -1.09
C TYR A 73 -2.07 4.89 0.11
N TRP A 74 -0.77 5.18 0.17
CA TRP A 74 -0.24 6.09 1.17
C TRP A 74 -0.83 7.49 1.04
N LEU A 75 -0.87 8.05 -0.17
CA LEU A 75 -1.33 9.43 -0.37
C LEU A 75 -2.79 9.63 0.04
N LEU A 76 -3.66 8.66 -0.26
CA LEU A 76 -5.05 8.65 0.17
C LEU A 76 -5.17 8.54 1.70
N SER A 77 -4.35 7.69 2.32
CA SER A 77 -4.30 7.56 3.78
C SER A 77 -3.79 8.82 4.46
N TYR A 78 -2.76 9.47 3.90
CA TYR A 78 -2.22 10.73 4.40
C TYR A 78 -3.24 11.86 4.27
N ALA A 79 -3.96 11.94 3.14
CA ALA A 79 -5.03 12.91 2.96
C ALA A 79 -6.12 12.78 4.05
N ALA A 80 -6.57 11.55 4.30
CA ALA A 80 -7.55 11.27 5.35
C ALA A 80 -7.01 11.59 6.75
N ALA A 81 -5.74 11.30 7.02
CA ALA A 81 -5.07 11.64 8.27
C ALA A 81 -5.03 13.16 8.51
N VAL A 82 -4.72 13.96 7.47
CA VAL A 82 -4.73 15.42 7.54
C VAL A 82 -6.13 15.98 7.83
N GLU A 83 -7.18 15.40 7.22
CA GLU A 83 -8.56 15.86 7.40
C GLU A 83 -9.17 15.47 8.75
N THR A 84 -8.85 14.27 9.24
CA THR A 84 -9.53 13.69 10.40
C THR A 84 -8.68 13.66 11.68
N GLY A 85 -7.37 13.94 11.57
CA GLY A 85 -6.41 13.77 12.66
C GLY A 85 -6.10 12.31 13.00
N ASN A 86 -6.58 11.34 12.21
CA ASN A 86 -6.30 9.93 12.38
C ASN A 86 -4.90 9.54 11.87
N TYR A 87 -4.55 8.27 12.02
CA TYR A 87 -3.27 7.72 11.58
C TYR A 87 -3.22 7.48 10.07
N GLU A 88 -2.08 7.81 9.46
CA GLU A 88 -1.71 7.35 8.13
C GLU A 88 -1.02 5.97 8.17
N TRP A 89 -1.03 5.24 7.06
CA TRP A 89 -0.18 4.06 6.88
C TRP A 89 1.30 4.47 6.92
N ARG A 90 2.11 3.72 7.68
CA ARG A 90 3.54 4.01 7.86
C ARG A 90 4.43 3.26 6.89
N SER A 91 4.01 2.07 6.50
CA SER A 91 4.76 1.22 5.60
C SER A 91 3.84 0.35 4.75
N CYS A 92 4.42 -0.23 3.71
CA CYS A 92 3.78 -1.23 2.88
C CYS A 92 4.74 -2.38 2.57
N VAL A 93 4.20 -3.59 2.54
CA VAL A 93 4.90 -4.78 2.07
C VAL A 93 4.29 -5.18 0.72
N LEU A 94 5.11 -5.14 -0.33
CA LEU A 94 4.80 -5.81 -1.59
C LEU A 94 5.24 -7.26 -1.46
N MET A 95 4.31 -8.21 -1.61
CA MET A 95 4.61 -9.63 -1.47
C MET A 95 4.14 -10.43 -2.68
N ASN A 96 4.91 -11.47 -3.00
CA ASN A 96 4.56 -12.41 -4.05
C ASN A 96 4.65 -13.85 -3.54
N PRO A 97 3.52 -14.46 -3.13
CA PRO A 97 3.52 -15.81 -2.56
C PRO A 97 3.84 -16.91 -3.59
N ARG A 98 3.78 -16.59 -4.90
CA ARG A 98 4.18 -17.51 -5.97
C ARG A 98 5.69 -17.66 -6.06
N THR A 99 6.44 -16.58 -5.84
CA THR A 99 7.91 -16.56 -5.96
C THR A 99 8.63 -16.44 -4.62
N GLY A 100 7.90 -16.20 -3.52
CA GLY A 100 8.45 -15.96 -2.19
C GLY A 100 9.12 -14.59 -2.02
N LYS A 101 8.97 -13.69 -3.00
CA LYS A 101 9.58 -12.35 -2.96
C LYS A 101 8.80 -11.42 -2.05
N LEU A 102 9.53 -10.54 -1.37
CA LEU A 102 8.99 -9.54 -0.47
C LEU A 102 9.83 -8.27 -0.57
N VAL A 103 9.18 -7.11 -0.60
CA VAL A 103 9.80 -5.79 -0.53
C VAL A 103 9.11 -4.99 0.57
N ASN A 104 9.89 -4.54 1.54
CA ASN A 104 9.43 -3.60 2.57
C ASN A 104 9.63 -2.17 2.07
N ILE A 105 8.60 -1.36 2.24
CA ILE A 105 8.59 0.06 1.87
C ILE A 105 8.22 0.83 3.12
N ASP A 106 9.16 1.59 3.67
CA ASP A 106 8.85 2.64 4.63
C ASP A 106 8.41 3.89 3.85
N PHE A 107 7.25 4.47 4.18
CA PHE A 107 6.72 5.58 3.39
C PHE A 107 7.50 6.88 3.58
N ASP A 108 8.09 7.10 4.75
CA ASP A 108 8.91 8.30 4.98
C ASP A 108 10.17 8.24 4.12
N GLU A 109 10.86 7.10 4.13
CA GLU A 109 12.02 6.85 3.28
C GLU A 109 11.64 6.88 1.79
N PHE A 110 10.57 6.20 1.40
CA PHE A 110 10.14 6.12 0.01
C PHE A 110 9.82 7.52 -0.56
N ILE A 111 9.12 8.35 0.19
CA ILE A 111 8.80 9.71 -0.22
C ILE A 111 10.04 10.61 -0.20
N HIS A 112 10.94 10.44 0.77
CA HIS A 112 12.21 11.15 0.77
C HIS A 112 13.03 10.88 -0.50
N LEU A 113 13.10 9.61 -0.92
CA LEU A 113 13.85 9.17 -2.10
C LEU A 113 13.18 9.54 -3.43
N THR A 114 11.85 9.59 -3.49
CA THR A 114 11.10 9.74 -4.76
C THR A 114 10.41 11.10 -4.92
N GLY A 115 10.22 11.85 -3.84
CA GLY A 115 9.45 13.10 -3.80
C GLY A 115 10.14 14.30 -4.47
N GLY A 116 11.41 14.17 -4.88
CA GLY A 116 12.16 15.23 -5.53
C GLY A 116 12.36 16.45 -4.62
N GLY A 117 12.59 16.22 -3.33
CA GLY A 117 12.78 17.27 -2.32
C GLY A 117 11.48 17.87 -1.75
N ARG A 118 10.30 17.45 -2.24
CA ARG A 118 9.02 17.91 -1.72
C ARG A 118 8.68 17.22 -0.40
N SER A 119 8.08 17.98 0.50
CA SER A 119 7.41 17.48 1.70
C SER A 119 6.14 16.68 1.36
N LYS A 120 5.66 15.87 2.31
CA LYS A 120 4.38 15.14 2.18
C LYS A 120 3.21 16.08 1.86
N VAL A 121 3.17 17.27 2.47
CA VAL A 121 2.13 18.27 2.25
C VAL A 121 2.16 18.80 0.81
N GLU A 122 3.33 19.14 0.29
CA GLU A 122 3.47 19.62 -1.10
C GLU A 122 3.08 18.55 -2.12
N ILE A 123 3.39 17.27 -1.84
CA ILE A 123 2.96 16.14 -2.68
C ILE A 123 1.44 16.01 -2.67
N LEU A 124 0.80 16.10 -1.50
CA LEU A 124 -0.65 16.06 -1.38
C LEU A 124 -1.32 17.24 -2.11
N GLN A 125 -0.75 18.44 -1.99
CA GLN A 125 -1.24 19.63 -2.71
C GLN A 125 -1.13 19.48 -4.23
N ALA A 126 0.01 18.98 -4.73
CA ALA A 126 0.20 18.73 -6.16
C ALA A 126 -0.78 17.68 -6.69
N PHE A 127 -1.03 16.61 -5.92
CA PHE A 127 -2.02 15.60 -6.26
C PHE A 127 -3.44 16.16 -6.28
N ALA A 128 -3.83 16.91 -5.24
CA ALA A 128 -5.14 17.55 -5.16
C ALA A 128 -5.38 18.53 -6.32
N ALA A 129 -4.37 19.30 -6.71
CA ALA A 129 -4.43 20.18 -7.88
C ALA A 129 -4.68 19.37 -9.17
N THR A 130 -3.91 18.30 -9.39
CA THR A 130 -4.06 17.40 -10.54
C THR A 130 -5.48 16.80 -10.62
N LEU A 131 -6.04 16.35 -9.50
CA LEU A 131 -7.40 15.82 -9.46
C LEU A 131 -8.47 16.86 -9.76
N THR A 132 -8.22 18.13 -9.43
CA THR A 132 -9.13 19.25 -9.75
C THR A 132 -9.15 19.52 -11.24
N ASP A 133 -7.98 19.50 -11.87
CA ASP A 133 -7.86 19.81 -13.30
C ASP A 133 -8.46 18.69 -14.17
N ILE A 134 -8.38 17.43 -13.74
CA ILE A 134 -9.05 16.32 -14.42
C ILE A 134 -10.58 16.49 -14.41
N GLN A 135 -11.18 17.04 -13.35
CA GLN A 135 -12.63 17.24 -13.27
C GLN A 135 -13.17 18.34 -14.20
N LYS A 136 -12.29 19.15 -14.81
CA LYS A 136 -12.70 20.20 -15.76
C LYS A 136 -12.96 19.67 -17.17
N PHE A 137 -12.71 18.37 -17.41
CA PHE A 137 -12.99 17.66 -18.65
C PHE A 137 -14.19 16.72 -18.49
#